data_AF-A0A2K0UM12-F1
#
_entry.id   AF-A0A2K0UM12-F1
#
_cell.length_a   1.000
_cell.length_b   1.000
_cell.length_c   1.000
_cell.angle_alpha   90.00
_cell.angle_beta   90.00
_cell.angle_gamma   90.00
#
_symmetry.space_group_name_H-M   'P 1'
#
loop_
_entity.id
_entity.type
_entity.pdbx_description
1 polymer ?
#
loop_
_entity_poly.entity_id
_entity_poly.type
_entity_poly.pdbx_seq_one_letter_code
_entity_poly.pdbx_strand_id
1 'polypeptide(L)' 'MALQEAAEAYMVHLFEDTNLCAIHAKRVTIMQMDIQLARRIRGIWGGLG' A
#
# COMPACT_ATOMS: atom_id res chain seq x y z
N MET A 1 3.43 -12.83 -18.28
CA MET A 1 3.09 -11.39 -18.33
C MET A 1 2.00 -11.09 -17.31
N ALA A 2 0.83 -11.75 -17.40
CA ALA A 2 -0.30 -11.53 -16.47
C ALA A 2 0.04 -11.49 -14.96
N LEU A 3 0.88 -12.40 -14.44
CA LEU A 3 1.25 -12.38 -13.01
C LEU A 3 2.05 -11.13 -12.63
N GLN A 4 2.99 -10.70 -13.48
CA GLN A 4 3.83 -9.54 -13.21
C GLN A 4 3.03 -8.25 -13.36
N GLU A 5 2.16 -8.15 -14.36
CA GLU A 5 1.21 -7.03 -14.50
C GLU A 5 0.28 -6.93 -13.27
N ALA A 6 -0.26 -8.06 -12.80
CA ALA A 6 -1.09 -8.08 -11.59
C ALA A 6 -0.31 -7.68 -10.34
N ALA A 7 0.95 -8.13 -10.21
CA ALA A 7 1.81 -7.78 -9.09
C ALA A 7 2.17 -6.28 -9.09
N GLU A 8 2.47 -5.72 -10.26
CA GLU A 8 2.76 -4.29 -10.42
C GLU A 8 1.52 -3.44 -10.13
N ALA A 9 0.36 -3.80 -10.68
CA ALA A 9 -0.89 -3.10 -10.39
C ALA A 9 -1.21 -3.12 -8.88
N TYR A 10 -1.04 -4.28 -8.22
CA TYR A 10 -1.20 -4.39 -6.78
C TYR A 10 -0.24 -3.48 -6.02
N MET A 11 1.06 -3.50 -6.39
CA MET A 11 2.07 -2.67 -5.74
C MET A 11 1.81 -1.18 -5.93
N VAL A 12 1.45 -0.74 -7.13
CA VAL A 12 1.13 0.67 -7.41
C VAL A 12 -0.01 1.14 -6.51
N HIS A 13 -1.13 0.40 -6.50
CA HIS A 13 -2.26 0.76 -5.66
C HIS A 13 -1.91 0.72 -4.17
N LEU A 14 -1.15 -0.28 -3.70
CA LEU A 14 -0.74 -0.35 -2.30
C LEU A 14 0.12 0.85 -1.91
N PHE A 15 1.03 1.30 -2.79
CA PHE A 15 1.88 2.45 -2.54
C PHE A 15 1.11 3.78 -2.61
N GLU A 16 0.06 3.91 -3.41
CA GLU A 16 -0.85 5.05 -3.39
C GLU A 16 -1.48 5.23 -2.00
N ASP A 17 -2.04 4.16 -1.42
CA ASP A 17 -2.63 4.19 -0.08
C ASP A 17 -1.59 4.42 1.02
N THR A 18 -0.41 3.82 0.85
CA THR A 18 0.73 4.00 1.75
C THR A 18 1.17 5.47 1.77
N ASN A 19 1.20 6.12 0.60
CA ASN A 19 1.54 7.53 0.49
C ASN A 19 0.51 8.42 1.20
N LEU A 20 -0.79 8.10 1.08
CA LEU A 20 -1.84 8.78 1.84
C LEU A 20 -1.63 8.65 3.36
N CYS A 21 -1.21 7.48 3.84
CA CYS A 21 -0.88 7.28 5.25
C CYS A 21 0.32 8.14 5.70
N ALA A 22 1.38 8.24 4.88
CA ALA A 22 2.53 9.07 5.16
C ALA A 22 2.16 10.57 5.21
N ILE A 23 1.37 11.05 4.25
CA ILE A 23 0.88 12.44 4.20
C ILE A 23 -0.02 12.74 5.40
N HIS A 24 -0.91 11.82 5.77
CA HIS A 24 -1.75 11.94 6.96
C HIS A 24 -0.91 12.12 8.24
N ALA A 25 0.24 11.45 8.32
CA ALA A 25 1.22 11.60 9.39
C ALA A 25 2.17 12.79 9.21
N LYS A 26 1.89 13.73 8.29
CA LYS A 26 2.71 14.92 7.97
C LYS A 26 4.14 14.60 7.53
N ARG A 27 4.35 13.46 6.85
CA ARG A 27 5.63 13.05 6.27
C ARG A 27 5.54 12.97 4.74
N VAL A 28 6.69 13.12 4.09
CA VAL A 28 6.84 12.91 2.63
C VAL A 28 7.50 11.55 2.35
N THR A 29 8.36 11.08 3.26
CA THR A 29 9.01 9.76 3.15
C THR A 29 8.08 8.67 3.68
N ILE A 30 7.81 7.68 2.83
CA ILE A 30 7.10 6.44 3.19
C ILE A 30 7.96 5.61 4.15
N MET A 31 7.35 5.06 5.19
CA MET A 31 7.97 4.17 6.16
C MET A 31 7.23 2.84 6.24
N GLN A 32 7.84 1.81 6.82
CA GLN A 32 7.23 0.49 6.95
C GLN A 32 5.88 0.51 7.70
N MET A 33 5.72 1.42 8.67
CA MET A 33 4.46 1.58 9.41
C MET A 33 3.29 2.02 8.53
N ASP A 34 3.56 2.80 7.47
CA ASP A 34 2.53 3.28 6.55
C ASP A 34 2.01 2.11 5.70
N ILE A 35 2.91 1.23 5.26
CA ILE A 35 2.57 0.03 4.50
C ILE A 35 1.75 -0.92 5.37
N GLN A 36 2.18 -1.14 6.61
CA GLN A 36 1.46 -1.98 7.57
C GLN A 36 0.05 -1.45 7.85
N LEU A 37 -0.08 -0.13 8.03
CA LEU A 37 -1.37 0.52 8.24
C LEU A 37 -2.26 0.41 7.00
N ALA A 38 -1.75 0.70 5.81
CA ALA A 38 -2.49 0.59 4.56
C ALA A 38 -3.01 -0.84 4.33
N ARG A 39 -2.17 -1.86 4.53
CA ARG A 39 -2.59 -3.28 4.45
C ARG A 39 -3.66 -3.63 5.49
N ARG A 40 -3.55 -3.09 6.71
CA ARG A 40 -4.55 -3.30 7.77
C ARG A 40 -5.89 -2.67 7.42
N ILE A 41 -5.90 -1.48 6.84
CA ILE A 41 -7.11 -0.77 6.41
C ILE A 41 -7.78 -1.49 5.23
N ARG A 42 -7.01 -1.98 4.27
CA ARG A 42 -7.51 -2.78 3.13
C ARG A 42 -8.14 -4.11 3.54
N GLY A 43 -7.79 -4.63 4.73
CA GLY A 43 -8.30 -5.89 5.24
C GLY A 43 -7.83 -7.12 4.46
N ILE A 44 -8.43 -8.27 4.79
CA ILE A 44 -8.03 -9.60 4.30
C ILE A 44 -8.14 -9.70 2.77
N TRP A 45 -9.16 -9.07 2.18
CA TRP A 45 -9.43 -9.15 0.74
C TRP A 45 -8.59 -8.18 -0.11
N GLY A 46 -7.99 -7.15 0.50
CA GLY A 46 -7.30 -6.08 -0.25
C GLY A 46 -5.80 -5.95 0.01
N GLY A 47 -5.25 -6.60 1.04
CA GLY A 47 -3.81 -6.48 1.33
C GLY A 47 -3.21 -7.47 2.34
N LEU A 48 -4.03 -8.29 3.00
CA LEU A 48 -3.61 -9.35 3.92
C LEU A 48 -3.87 -10.72 3.28
N GLY A 49 -3.22 -10.97 2.14
CA GLY A 49 -2.90 -12.31 1.68
C GLY A 49 -1.69 -12.86 2.42
#